data_AF-A0A433SW55-F1
#
_entry.id   AF-A0A433SW55-F1
#
_cell.length_a   1.000
_cell.length_b   1.000
_cell.length_c   1.000
_cell.angle_alpha   90.00
_cell.angle_beta   90.00
_cell.angle_gamma   90.00
#
_symmetry.space_group_name_H-M   'P 1'
#
loop_
_entity.id
_entity.type
_entity.pdbx_description
1 polymer ?
#
loop_
_entity_poly.entity_id
_entity_poly.type
_entity_poly.pdbx_seq_one_letter_code
_entity_poly.pdbx_strand_id
1 'polypeptide(L)'
;FLFSASQIGNCSFLFSTSQIGKSSFLFFTSQIGKSSFLFSASQLGKSSFLFSTSQIGNCSFLFSTSQIGNCSFLFSTSQIGNCSFLFFTSQIGNCSFVFSTSQKGNCSFLF
;
A
#
# COMPACT_ATOMS: atom_id res chain seq x y z
N PHE A 1 4.91 -21.76 -9.16
CA PHE A 1 3.64 -21.05 -9.29
C PHE A 1 2.61 -21.83 -8.50
N LEU A 2 1.94 -21.21 -7.54
CA LEU A 2 0.95 -21.88 -6.70
C LEU A 2 -0.39 -21.16 -6.86
N PHE A 3 -1.43 -21.94 -7.19
CA PHE A 3 -2.74 -21.40 -7.56
C PHE A 3 -3.50 -20.89 -6.32
N SER A 4 -3.64 -21.74 -5.31
CA SER A 4 -4.21 -21.35 -4.02
C SER A 4 -3.74 -22.21 -2.86
N ALA A 5 -3.60 -21.60 -1.69
CA ALA A 5 -3.54 -22.29 -0.41
C ALA A 5 -4.09 -21.38 0.68
N SER A 6 -4.43 -21.93 1.84
CA SER A 6 -4.87 -21.15 3.00
C SER A 6 -3.70 -20.37 3.62
N GLN A 7 -2.58 -21.03 3.91
CA GLN A 7 -1.45 -20.42 4.60
C GLN A 7 -0.13 -20.81 3.96
N ILE A 8 0.72 -19.81 3.71
CA ILE A 8 2.01 -20.00 3.07
C ILE A 8 3.08 -19.16 3.78
N GLY A 9 4.23 -19.77 4.05
CA GLY A 9 5.37 -19.02 4.59
C GLY A 9 5.98 -18.07 3.56
N ASN A 10 6.40 -18.63 2.41
CA ASN A 10 7.04 -17.91 1.33
C ASN A 10 6.66 -18.51 -0.03
N CYS A 11 6.39 -17.68 -1.03
CA CYS A 11 6.20 -18.10 -2.42
C CYS A 11 6.71 -17.03 -3.39
N SER A 12 7.38 -17.45 -4.46
CA SER A 12 7.82 -16.50 -5.50
C SER A 12 6.63 -15.93 -6.28
N PHE A 13 5.73 -16.82 -6.73
CA PHE A 13 4.55 -16.47 -7.52
C PHE A 13 3.32 -17.18 -6.99
N LEU A 14 2.32 -16.38 -6.63
CA LEU A 14 1.07 -16.84 -6.07
C LEU A 14 -0.12 -16.11 -6.68
N PHE A 15 -1.17 -16.85 -7.03
CA PHE A 15 -2.41 -16.21 -7.47
C PHE A 15 -3.27 -15.77 -6.28
N SER A 16 -3.66 -16.67 -5.37
CA SER A 16 -4.52 -16.31 -4.23
C SER A 16 -4.20 -17.08 -2.95
N THR A 17 -4.31 -16.44 -1.79
CA THR A 17 -4.20 -17.09 -0.46
C THR A 17 -4.87 -16.26 0.61
N SER A 18 -5.34 -16.85 1.71
CA SER A 18 -5.84 -16.03 2.81
C SER A 18 -4.69 -15.35 3.57
N GLN A 19 -3.59 -16.05 3.82
CA GLN A 19 -2.45 -15.52 4.58
C GLN A 19 -1.10 -15.96 4.01
N ILE A 20 -0.17 -15.01 3.88
CA ILE A 20 1.19 -15.30 3.46
C ILE A 20 2.25 -14.44 4.15
N GLY A 21 3.36 -15.05 4.53
CA GLY A 21 4.47 -14.32 5.13
C GLY A 21 5.16 -13.39 4.12
N LYS A 22 5.61 -13.95 3.00
CA LYS A 22 6.36 -13.23 1.97
C LYS A 22 6.01 -13.70 0.56
N SER A 23 5.96 -12.77 -0.38
CA SER A 23 5.89 -13.12 -1.81
C SER A 23 6.64 -12.16 -2.71
N SER A 24 7.15 -12.62 -3.85
CA SER A 24 7.66 -11.68 -4.87
C SER A 24 6.50 -11.09 -5.66
N PHE A 25 5.60 -11.94 -6.16
CA PHE A 25 4.42 -11.55 -6.92
C PHE A 25 3.17 -12.23 -6.37
N LEU A 26 2.16 -11.42 -6.06
CA LEU A 26 0.89 -11.90 -5.54
C LEU A 26 -0.29 -11.11 -6.12
N PHE A 27 -1.33 -11.81 -6.56
CA PHE A 27 -2.54 -11.15 -7.04
C PHE A 27 -3.48 -10.83 -5.87
N PHE A 28 -3.93 -11.82 -5.13
CA PHE A 28 -4.96 -11.62 -4.10
C PHE A 28 -4.59 -12.25 -2.76
N THR A 29 -4.78 -11.50 -1.68
CA THR A 29 -4.71 -12.06 -0.34
C THR A 29 -5.51 -11.27 0.67
N SER A 30 -5.86 -11.87 1.82
CA SER A 30 -6.42 -11.08 2.92
C SER A 30 -5.30 -10.41 3.71
N GLN A 31 -4.25 -11.16 4.06
CA GLN A 31 -3.16 -10.67 4.90
C GLN A 31 -1.79 -11.10 4.39
N ILE A 32 -0.86 -10.16 4.37
CA ILE A 32 0.51 -10.44 3.96
C ILE A 32 1.54 -9.61 4.73
N GLY A 33 2.66 -10.25 5.09
CA GLY A 33 3.77 -9.57 5.74
C GLY A 33 4.52 -8.65 4.77
N LYS A 34 5.03 -9.21 3.67
CA LYS A 34 5.84 -8.46 2.68
C LYS A 34 5.61 -8.94 1.26
N SER A 35 5.54 -8.00 0.32
CA SER A 35 5.52 -8.30 -1.11
C SER A 35 6.38 -7.35 -1.94
N SER A 36 6.97 -7.83 -3.04
CA SER A 36 7.58 -6.90 -4.01
C SER A 36 6.50 -6.26 -4.90
N PHE A 37 5.62 -7.09 -5.44
CA PHE A 37 4.48 -6.67 -6.25
C PHE A 37 3.20 -7.32 -5.73
N LEU A 38 2.18 -6.51 -5.50
CA LEU A 38 0.89 -6.96 -5.02
C LEU A 38 -0.27 -6.24 -5.70
N PHE A 39 -1.25 -7.02 -6.18
CA PHE A 39 -2.42 -6.43 -6.81
C PHE A 39 -3.47 -5.99 -5.78
N SER A 40 -3.94 -6.87 -4.90
CA SER A 40 -4.91 -6.50 -3.87
C SER A 40 -4.78 -7.27 -2.56
N ALA A 41 -4.86 -6.53 -1.44
CA ALA A 41 -4.88 -7.12 -0.10
C ALA A 41 -5.75 -6.33 0.88
N SER A 42 -6.32 -6.99 1.89
CA SER A 42 -7.00 -6.26 2.97
C SER A 42 -5.98 -5.59 3.90
N GLN A 43 -4.95 -6.32 4.31
CA GLN A 43 -3.88 -5.81 5.19
C GLN A 43 -2.50 -6.23 4.70
N LEU A 44 -1.57 -5.28 4.68
CA LEU A 44 -0.19 -5.52 4.26
C LEU A 44 0.83 -4.82 5.18
N GLY A 45 1.91 -5.52 5.52
CA GLY A 45 3.02 -4.90 6.22
C GLY A 45 3.82 -3.94 5.33
N LYS A 46 4.46 -4.47 4.26
CA LYS A 46 5.33 -3.70 3.37
C LYS A 46 5.26 -4.15 1.91
N SER A 47 5.27 -3.20 0.97
CA SER A 47 5.54 -3.52 -0.43
C SER A 47 6.32 -2.47 -1.21
N SER A 48 6.91 -2.89 -2.32
CA SER A 48 7.50 -1.96 -3.29
C SER A 48 6.42 -1.38 -4.20
N PHE A 49 5.58 -2.24 -4.80
CA PHE A 49 4.49 -1.85 -5.69
C PHE A 49 3.18 -2.47 -5.24
N LEU A 50 2.16 -1.64 -5.08
CA LEU A 50 0.82 -2.06 -4.70
C LEU A 50 -0.26 -1.33 -5.48
N PHE A 51 -1.23 -2.09 -5.99
CA PHE A 51 -2.38 -1.51 -6.67
C PHE A 51 -3.48 -1.10 -5.68
N SER A 52 -3.97 -2.00 -4.82
CA SER A 52 -5.02 -1.64 -3.86
C SER A 52 -4.90 -2.34 -2.51
N THR A 53 -5.19 -1.62 -1.42
CA THR A 53 -5.31 -2.24 -0.09
C THR A 53 -6.15 -1.42 0.87
N SER A 54 -6.80 -2.05 1.85
CA SER A 54 -7.48 -1.28 2.90
C SER A 54 -6.47 -0.64 3.86
N GLN A 55 -5.45 -1.37 4.28
CA GLN A 55 -4.47 -0.91 5.27
C GLN A 55 -3.06 -1.39 4.94
N ILE A 56 -2.09 -0.47 5.03
CA ILE A 56 -0.68 -0.81 4.83
C ILE A 56 0.27 0.00 5.72
N GLY A 57 1.32 -0.66 6.21
CA GLY A 57 2.41 0.03 6.90
C GLY A 57 3.20 0.93 5.95
N ASN A 58 3.96 0.33 5.03
CA ASN A 58 4.86 1.05 4.14
C ASN A 58 4.74 0.61 2.68
N CYS A 59 4.76 1.58 1.76
CA CYS A 59 4.80 1.34 0.32
C CYS A 59 5.80 2.25 -0.40
N SER A 60 6.44 1.79 -1.48
CA SER A 60 7.18 2.73 -2.34
C SER A 60 6.24 3.39 -3.35
N PHE A 61 5.47 2.59 -4.08
CA PHE A 61 4.47 3.04 -5.05
C PHE A 61 3.12 2.41 -4.75
N LEU A 62 2.11 3.25 -4.53
CA LEU A 62 0.77 2.81 -4.19
C LEU A 62 -0.28 3.56 -5.01
N PHE A 63 -1.19 2.80 -5.61
CA PHE A 63 -2.29 3.41 -6.38
C PHE A 63 -3.47 3.81 -5.49
N SER A 64 -4.03 2.91 -4.69
CA SER A 64 -5.16 3.26 -3.80
C SER A 64 -5.13 2.55 -2.46
N THR A 65 -5.43 3.29 -1.38
CA THR A 65 -5.63 2.70 -0.06
C THR A 65 -6.51 3.53 0.87
N SER A 66 -7.20 2.90 1.82
CA SER A 66 -7.92 3.67 2.85
C SER A 66 -6.94 4.29 3.86
N GLN A 67 -5.94 3.56 4.31
CA GLN A 67 -5.00 4.01 5.34
C GLN A 67 -3.58 3.51 5.10
N ILE A 68 -2.60 4.42 5.23
CA ILE A 68 -1.18 4.08 5.10
C ILE A 68 -0.30 4.87 6.08
N GLY A 69 0.71 4.18 6.64
CA GLY A 69 1.74 4.83 7.44
C GLY A 69 2.62 5.73 6.57
N ASN A 70 3.42 5.12 5.71
CA ASN A 70 4.43 5.81 4.91
C ASN A 70 4.39 5.39 3.43
N CYS A 71 4.44 6.37 2.52
CA CYS A 71 4.58 6.12 1.09
C CYS A 71 5.58 7.06 0.41
N SER A 72 6.26 6.61 -0.66
CA SER A 72 7.05 7.55 -1.49
C SER A 72 6.15 8.21 -2.53
N PHE A 73 5.38 7.42 -3.28
CA PHE A 73 4.47 7.90 -4.31
C PHE A 73 3.09 7.28 -4.13
N LEU A 74 2.09 8.12 -3.92
CA LEU A 74 0.72 7.69 -3.66
C LEU A 74 -0.28 8.44 -4.53
N PHE A 75 -1.15 7.70 -5.21
CA PHE A 75 -2.18 8.32 -6.04
C PHE A 75 -3.41 8.71 -5.22
N SER A 76 -4.02 7.80 -4.45
CA SER A 76 -5.21 8.14 -3.65
C SER A 76 -5.25 7.45 -2.29
N THR A 77 -5.59 8.22 -1.25
CA THR A 77 -5.87 7.65 0.07
C THR A 77 -6.80 8.46 0.94
N SER A 78 -7.56 7.83 1.83
CA SER A 78 -8.32 8.59 2.83
C SER A 78 -7.41 9.20 3.89
N GLN A 79 -6.43 8.45 4.39
CA GLN A 79 -5.55 8.88 5.49
C GLN A 79 -4.11 8.40 5.28
N ILE A 80 -3.15 9.31 5.46
CA ILE A 80 -1.72 8.98 5.39
C ILE A 80 -0.90 9.72 6.44
N GLY A 81 0.05 8.98 7.05
CA GLY A 81 1.04 9.56 7.95
C GLY A 81 2.03 10.44 7.20
N ASN A 82 2.88 9.84 6.37
CA ASN A 82 3.92 10.55 5.61
C ASN A 82 3.95 10.16 4.13
N CYS A 83 4.06 11.14 3.24
CA CYS A 83 4.24 10.91 1.81
C CYS A 83 5.28 11.83 1.17
N SER A 84 6.05 11.38 0.18
CA SER A 84 6.86 12.32 -0.61
C SER A 84 6.00 12.99 -1.69
N PHE A 85 5.25 12.22 -2.46
CA PHE A 85 4.39 12.71 -3.54
C PHE A 85 3.01 12.10 -3.44
N LEU A 86 2.00 12.95 -3.29
CA LEU A 86 0.62 12.55 -3.13
C LEU A 86 -0.31 13.31 -4.08
N PHE A 87 -1.16 12.59 -4.80
CA PHE A 87 -2.17 13.24 -5.63
C PHE A 87 -3.41 13.62 -4.81
N PHE A 88 -4.10 12.65 -4.22
CA PHE A 88 -5.38 12.91 -3.54
C PHE A 88 -5.42 12.31 -2.14
N THR A 89 -5.83 13.11 -1.16
CA THR A 89 -6.15 12.58 0.17
C THR A 89 -7.14 13.39 0.99
N SER A 90 -7.94 12.73 1.82
CA SER A 90 -8.77 13.45 2.79
C SER A 90 -7.93 14.04 3.93
N GLN A 91 -6.96 13.28 4.45
CA GLN A 91 -6.14 13.65 5.61
C GLN A 91 -4.67 13.23 5.43
N ILE A 92 -3.75 14.17 5.63
CA ILE A 92 -2.30 13.89 5.62
C ILE A 92 -1.58 14.51 6.81
N GLY A 93 -0.69 13.72 7.43
CA GLY A 93 0.24 14.20 8.46
C GLY A 93 1.34 15.08 7.85
N ASN A 94 2.27 14.48 7.10
CA ASN A 94 3.35 15.19 6.43
C ASN A 94 3.45 14.84 4.94
N CYS A 95 3.70 15.85 4.10
CA CYS A 95 3.98 15.64 2.68
C CYS A 95 5.04 16.58 2.12
N SER A 96 5.84 16.11 1.16
CA SER A 96 6.64 17.03 0.36
C SER A 96 5.77 17.73 -0.69
N PHE A 97 4.98 16.96 -1.45
CA PHE A 97 4.14 17.47 -2.54
C PHE A 97 2.74 16.86 -2.49
N VAL A 98 1.71 17.71 -2.40
CA VAL A 98 0.31 17.29 -2.45
C VAL A 98 -0.47 18.07 -3.52
N PHE A 99 -1.25 17.37 -4.35
CA PHE A 99 -2.12 18.04 -5.33
C PHE A 99 -3.49 18.42 -4.75
N SER A 100 -4.07 17.59 -3.89
CA SER A 100 -5.37 17.91 -3.30
C SER A 100 -5.55 17.25 -1.96
N THR A 101 -5.97 18.05 -0.97
CA THR A 101 -6.35 17.52 0.32
C THR A 101 -7.40 18.36 1.05
N SER A 102 -8.24 17.69 1.84
CA SER A 102 -9.24 18.35 2.68
C SER A 102 -8.66 18.84 4.01
N GLN A 103 -7.73 18.09 4.61
CA GLN A 103 -7.11 18.40 5.88
C GLN A 103 -5.62 18.05 5.84
N LYS A 104 -4.77 19.02 6.16
CA LYS A 104 -3.31 18.87 6.11
C LYS A 104 -2.66 19.17 7.46
N GLY A 105 -1.63 18.39 7.77
CA GLY A 105 -0.54 18.81 8.64
C GLY A 105 0.51 19.58 7.83
N ASN A 106 1.75 19.10 7.83
CA ASN A 106 2.87 19.81 7.22
C ASN A 106 3.08 19.38 5.76
N CYS A 107 2.73 20.26 4.82
CA CYS A 107 3.03 20.07 3.41
C CYS A 107 3.97 21.18 2.91
N SER A 108 5.11 20.84 2.29
CA SER A 108 5.99 21.87 1.73
C SER A 108 5.42 22.51 0.47
N PHE A 109 4.76 21.73 -0.38
CA PHE A 109 4.15 22.23 -1.62
C PHE A 109 2.73 21.69 -1.75
N LEU A 110 1.80 22.60 -2.01
CA LEU A 110 0.40 22.31 -2.32
C LEU A 110 0.06 22.96 -3.65
N PHE A 111 -0.46 22.17 -4.58
CA PHE A 111 -0.88 22.63 -5.90
C PHE A 111 -2.37 22.89 -5.97
#